data_AF-A0A7X7KWK8-F1
#
_entry.id   AF-A0A7X7KWK8-F1
#
_cell.length_a   1.000
_cell.length_b   1.000
_cell.length_c   1.000
_cell.angle_alpha   90.00
_cell.angle_beta   90.00
_cell.angle_gamma   90.00
#
_symmetry.space_group_name_H-M   'P 1'
#
loop_
_entity.id
_entity.type
_entity.pdbx_description
1 polymer ?
#
loop_
_entity_poly.entity_id
_entity_poly.type
_entity_poly.pdbx_seq_one_letter_code
_entity_poly.pdbx_strand_id
1 'polypeptide(L)'
;RTALLVDTQGRTHRTWRRLTRHRDPLEAALSLATAIVEALSTRDRILELLVAGPEIHRFVSAGRIGYFEEVLDILAGIEPCREDPLADLEPMLFAELPRLQSICLVLTRWDARRRRLAQTLANHEIGLLILLITPDGTPPGALPADVRCLSARGILRGEVTQL
;
A
#
# COMPACT_ATOMS: atom_id res chain seq x y z
N ARG A 1 -8.81 -13.13 -4.40
CA ARG A 1 -7.43 -12.94 -4.94
C ARG A 1 -7.11 -11.46 -4.92
N THR A 2 -6.34 -11.03 -3.94
CA THR A 2 -6.10 -9.61 -3.67
C THR A 2 -4.64 -9.25 -3.91
N ALA A 3 -4.39 -8.16 -4.61
CA ALA A 3 -3.09 -7.51 -4.60
C ALA A 3 -3.08 -6.33 -3.64
N LEU A 4 -1.99 -6.18 -2.89
CA LEU A 4 -1.73 -5.02 -2.05
C LEU A 4 -0.49 -4.31 -2.59
N LEU A 5 -0.64 -3.04 -2.95
CA LEU A 5 0.46 -2.18 -3.36
C LEU A 5 0.72 -1.14 -2.28
N VAL A 6 1.98 -1.02 -1.86
CA VAL A 6 2.43 -0.04 -0.88
C VAL A 6 3.41 0.92 -1.57
N ASP A 7 3.05 2.20 -1.62
CA ASP A 7 3.90 3.25 -2.18
C ASP A 7 5.06 3.55 -1.24
N THR A 8 6.25 3.15 -1.67
CA THR A 8 7.50 3.29 -0.90
C THR A 8 8.34 4.48 -1.33
N GLN A 9 7.85 5.32 -2.25
CA GLN A 9 8.61 6.49 -2.68
C GLN A 9 8.70 7.51 -1.53
N GLY A 10 9.91 7.88 -1.13
CA GLY A 10 10.11 8.79 -0.01
C GLY A 10 11.48 9.47 0.00
N ARG A 11 11.59 10.57 0.76
CA ARG A 11 12.87 11.29 0.92
C ARG A 11 13.71 10.63 2.02
N THR A 12 14.94 10.27 1.70
CA THR A 12 15.91 9.56 2.57
C THR A 12 16.53 10.44 3.68
N HIS A 13 15.78 11.32 4.34
CA HIS A 13 16.31 12.03 5.53
C HIS A 13 16.30 11.09 6.75
N ARG A 14 17.26 10.14 6.77
CA ARG A 14 17.46 9.13 7.82
C ARG A 14 17.50 9.73 9.24
N THR A 15 18.05 10.92 9.39
CA THR A 15 18.18 11.59 10.70
C THR A 15 16.86 12.11 11.25
N TRP A 16 15.95 12.59 10.39
CA TRP A 16 14.66 13.16 10.80
C TRP A 16 13.55 12.12 10.94
N ARG A 17 13.64 11.00 10.19
CA ARG A 17 12.67 9.87 10.31
C ARG A 17 12.60 9.33 11.73
N ARG A 18 13.74 9.19 12.44
CA ARG A 18 13.74 8.72 13.84
C ARG A 18 12.96 9.64 14.78
N LEU A 19 13.00 10.95 14.53
CA LEU A 19 12.33 11.95 15.37
C LEU A 19 10.85 12.13 15.02
N THR A 20 10.42 11.72 13.83
CA THR A 20 9.07 11.97 13.30
C THR A 20 8.31 10.69 12.94
N ARG A 21 8.76 9.52 13.42
CA ARG A 21 8.11 8.22 13.14
C ARG A 21 6.59 8.27 13.30
N HIS A 22 6.08 8.94 14.34
CA HIS A 22 4.65 9.06 14.63
C HIS A 22 3.82 9.87 13.62
N ARG A 23 4.44 10.46 12.60
CA ARG A 23 3.77 11.16 11.50
C ARG A 23 4.35 10.83 10.12
N ASP A 24 5.23 9.83 10.03
CA ASP A 24 5.84 9.45 8.75
C ASP A 24 4.82 8.67 7.91
N PRO A 25 4.40 9.19 6.73
CA PRO A 25 3.46 8.49 5.87
C PRO A 25 3.92 7.11 5.44
N LEU A 26 5.23 6.86 5.29
CA LEU A 26 5.74 5.54 4.93
C LEU A 26 5.56 4.55 6.09
N GLU A 27 5.95 4.94 7.31
CA GLU A 27 5.77 4.08 8.48
C GLU A 27 4.29 3.76 8.71
N ALA A 28 3.41 4.75 8.49
CA ALA A 28 1.97 4.56 8.51
C ALA A 28 1.48 3.64 7.39
N ALA A 29 2.03 3.74 6.17
CA ALA A 29 1.68 2.86 5.07
C ALA A 29 2.07 1.40 5.35
N LEU A 30 3.27 1.17 5.89
CA LEU A 30 3.72 -0.17 6.29
C LEU A 30 2.86 -0.73 7.42
N SER A 31 2.56 0.08 8.45
CA SER A 31 1.69 -0.32 9.56
C SER A 31 0.27 -0.64 9.09
N LEU A 32 -0.28 0.16 8.18
CA LEU A 32 -1.60 -0.08 7.59
C LEU A 32 -1.61 -1.32 6.70
N ALA A 33 -0.55 -1.52 5.90
CA ALA A 33 -0.38 -2.72 5.08
C ALA A 33 -0.38 -3.98 5.94
N THR A 34 0.37 -3.98 7.05
CA THR A 34 0.35 -5.07 8.03
C THR A 34 -1.07 -5.34 8.54
N ALA A 35 -1.79 -4.31 8.98
CA ALA A 35 -3.16 -4.46 9.48
C ALA A 35 -4.12 -4.98 8.40
N ILE A 36 -3.97 -4.55 7.14
CA ILE A 36 -4.75 -5.06 6.01
C ILE A 36 -4.46 -6.54 5.78
N VAL A 37 -3.20 -6.96 5.82
CA VAL A 37 -2.83 -8.36 5.58
C VAL A 37 -3.31 -9.26 6.72
N GLU A 38 -3.22 -8.82 7.96
CA GLU A 38 -3.83 -9.51 9.12
C GLU A 38 -5.35 -9.64 8.96
N ALA A 39 -6.01 -8.56 8.51
CA ALA A 39 -7.43 -8.54 8.21
C ALA A 39 -7.83 -9.49 7.06
N LEU A 40 -6.93 -9.74 6.09
CA LEU A 40 -7.14 -10.71 5.02
C LEU A 40 -6.92 -12.14 5.51
N SER A 41 -5.85 -12.38 6.28
CA SER A 41 -5.48 -13.70 6.81
C SER A 41 -6.54 -14.27 7.75
N THR A 42 -7.19 -13.42 8.53
CA THR A 42 -8.26 -13.80 9.46
C THR A 42 -9.62 -14.02 8.80
N ARG A 43 -9.85 -13.51 7.58
CA ARG A 43 -11.17 -13.54 6.89
C ARG A 43 -11.23 -14.51 5.71
N ASP A 44 -10.33 -15.48 5.63
CA ASP A 44 -10.23 -16.43 4.51
C ASP A 44 -10.09 -15.74 3.14
N ARG A 45 -9.53 -14.53 3.11
CA ARG A 45 -9.21 -13.80 1.87
C ARG A 45 -7.73 -13.98 1.55
N ILE A 46 -7.44 -14.31 0.30
CA ILE A 46 -6.10 -14.64 -0.18
C ILE A 46 -5.40 -13.37 -0.66
N LEU A 47 -4.34 -12.97 0.06
CA LEU A 47 -3.30 -12.10 -0.51
C LEU A 47 -2.51 -12.92 -1.54
N GLU A 48 -2.50 -12.45 -2.78
CA GLU A 48 -1.78 -13.13 -3.87
C GLU A 48 -0.53 -12.36 -4.29
N LEU A 49 -0.57 -11.03 -4.21
CA LEU A 49 0.54 -10.16 -4.58
C LEU A 49 0.76 -9.09 -3.52
N LEU A 50 2.00 -8.93 -3.09
CA LEU A 50 2.47 -7.74 -2.38
C LEU A 50 3.44 -7.00 -3.30
N VAL A 51 3.13 -5.75 -3.59
CA VAL A 51 4.01 -4.84 -4.30
C VAL A 51 4.52 -3.82 -3.28
N ALA A 52 5.79 -3.93 -2.91
CA ALA A 52 6.40 -3.08 -1.91
C ALA A 52 7.88 -2.87 -2.26
N GLY A 53 8.35 -1.63 -2.22
CA GLY A 53 9.70 -1.32 -2.68
C GLY A 53 9.79 -1.42 -4.21
N PRO A 54 10.93 -1.84 -4.77
CA PRO A 54 11.09 -2.14 -6.19
C PRO A 54 10.70 -3.59 -6.56
N GLU A 55 10.01 -4.32 -5.67
CA GLU A 55 9.79 -5.76 -5.81
C GLU A 55 8.30 -6.14 -5.83
N ILE A 56 7.99 -7.27 -6.49
CA ILE A 56 6.69 -7.94 -6.47
C ILE A 56 6.86 -9.32 -5.84
N HIS A 57 6.23 -9.52 -4.68
CA HIS A 57 6.22 -10.79 -3.98
C HIS A 57 4.91 -11.51 -4.26
N ARG A 58 5.00 -12.77 -4.71
CA ARG A 58 3.85 -13.62 -5.01
C ARG A 58 3.62 -14.61 -3.88
N PHE A 59 2.38 -14.71 -3.44
CA PHE A 59 1.98 -15.63 -2.39
C PHE A 59 1.00 -16.66 -2.93
N VAL A 60 1.31 -17.94 -2.68
CA VAL A 60 0.35 -19.03 -2.84
C VAL A 60 -0.30 -19.23 -1.49
N SER A 61 -1.32 -18.42 -1.19
CA SER A 61 -1.94 -18.38 0.14
C SER A 61 -3.02 -19.47 0.35
N ALA A 62 -3.39 -20.24 -0.69
CA ALA A 62 -4.28 -21.39 -0.56
C ALA A 62 -3.64 -22.51 0.30
N GLY A 63 -3.98 -22.54 1.59
CA GLY A 63 -3.56 -23.59 2.54
C GLY A 63 -2.19 -23.39 3.19
N ARG A 64 -1.53 -22.24 3.00
CA ARG A 64 -0.20 -21.98 3.58
C ARG A 64 -0.31 -21.33 4.96
N ILE A 65 0.09 -22.07 5.99
CA ILE A 65 0.35 -21.55 7.33
C ILE A 65 1.61 -20.68 7.27
N GLY A 66 1.61 -19.51 7.89
CA GLY A 66 2.81 -18.68 8.01
C GLY A 66 3.00 -17.57 6.96
N TYR A 67 2.04 -17.34 6.06
CA TYR A 67 2.22 -16.32 5.01
C TYR A 67 2.20 -14.89 5.57
N PHE A 68 1.55 -14.67 6.73
CA PHE A 68 1.50 -13.36 7.36
C PHE A 68 2.88 -12.97 7.90
N GLU A 69 3.59 -13.92 8.53
CA GLU A 69 4.93 -13.77 9.04
C GLU A 69 5.92 -13.45 7.93
N GLU A 70 5.82 -14.12 6.78
CA GLU A 70 6.62 -13.78 5.59
C GLU A 70 6.35 -12.35 5.10
N VAL A 71 5.09 -11.92 5.11
CA VAL A 71 4.73 -10.53 4.77
C VAL A 71 5.34 -9.55 5.78
N LEU A 72 5.30 -9.87 7.08
CA LEU A 72 5.92 -9.03 8.12
C LEU A 72 7.43 -8.90 7.91
N ASP A 73 8.12 -9.99 7.59
CA ASP A 73 9.56 -9.98 7.30
C ASP A 73 9.88 -9.09 6.10
N ILE A 74 9.09 -9.18 5.03
CA ILE A 74 9.23 -8.32 3.84
C ILE A 74 9.02 -6.86 4.22
N LEU A 75 7.88 -6.54 4.85
CA LEU A 75 7.52 -5.16 5.21
C LEU A 75 8.53 -4.52 6.17
N ALA A 76 9.09 -5.30 7.10
CA ALA A 76 10.12 -4.84 8.03
C ALA A 76 11.44 -4.46 7.33
N GLY A 77 11.73 -5.06 6.17
CA GLY A 77 12.90 -4.76 5.35
C GLY A 77 12.74 -3.56 4.42
N ILE A 78 11.52 -3.01 4.27
CA ILE A 78 11.25 -1.94 3.32
C ILE A 78 11.87 -0.62 3.79
N GLU A 79 12.68 -0.04 2.90
CA GLU A 79 13.22 1.31 3.03
C GLU A 79 12.64 2.24 1.95
N PRO A 80 12.61 3.57 2.16
CA PRO A 80 12.12 4.50 1.17
C PRO A 80 12.92 4.41 -0.12
N CYS A 81 12.23 4.23 -1.23
CA CYS A 81 12.81 4.28 -2.56
C CYS A 81 13.10 5.74 -2.94
N ARG A 82 14.36 6.02 -3.31
CA ARG A 82 14.79 7.35 -3.80
C ARG A 82 14.20 7.65 -5.16
N GLU A 83 14.25 6.65 -6.02
CA GLU A 83 13.61 6.65 -7.33
C GLU A 83 12.22 6.04 -7.21
N ASP A 84 11.33 6.42 -8.11
CA ASP A 84 9.95 5.99 -8.06
C ASP A 84 9.79 4.58 -8.67
N PRO A 85 9.58 3.53 -7.86
CA PRO A 85 9.60 2.16 -8.34
C PRO A 85 8.37 1.82 -9.19
N LEU A 86 7.32 2.67 -9.16
CA LEU A 86 6.10 2.44 -9.94
C LEU A 86 6.35 2.39 -11.46
N ALA A 87 7.39 3.06 -11.97
CA ALA A 87 7.73 2.99 -13.40
C ALA A 87 7.90 1.54 -13.88
N ASP A 88 8.64 0.76 -13.09
CA ASP A 88 9.03 -0.60 -13.43
C ASP A 88 7.98 -1.61 -12.96
N LEU A 89 7.29 -1.30 -11.86
CA LEU A 89 6.28 -2.16 -11.26
C LEU A 89 4.92 -2.12 -11.96
N GLU A 90 4.55 -0.98 -12.56
CA GLU A 90 3.27 -0.83 -13.25
C GLU A 90 3.08 -1.94 -14.30
N PRO A 91 3.96 -2.13 -15.30
CA PRO A 91 3.80 -3.18 -16.31
C PRO A 91 3.67 -4.58 -15.70
N MET A 92 4.42 -4.88 -14.64
CA MET A 92 4.39 -6.17 -13.98
C MET A 92 3.07 -6.38 -13.21
N LEU A 93 2.53 -5.35 -12.56
CA LEU A 93 1.21 -5.38 -11.93
C LEU A 93 0.10 -5.59 -12.98
N PHE A 94 0.16 -4.86 -14.09
CA PHE A 94 -0.82 -4.98 -15.18
C PHE A 94 -0.82 -6.39 -15.80
N ALA A 95 0.34 -7.05 -15.87
CA ALA A 95 0.43 -8.43 -16.36
C ALA A 95 -0.30 -9.44 -15.46
N GLU A 96 -0.47 -9.15 -14.17
CA GLU A 96 -1.16 -10.03 -13.22
C GLU A 96 -2.65 -9.70 -13.06
N LEU A 97 -3.11 -8.52 -13.52
CA LEU A 97 -4.49 -8.06 -13.38
C LEU A 97 -5.57 -9.10 -13.73
N PRO A 98 -5.47 -9.89 -14.82
CA PRO A 98 -6.50 -10.85 -15.19
C PRO A 98 -6.76 -11.95 -14.13
N ARG A 99 -5.85 -12.13 -13.17
CA ARG A 99 -5.95 -13.13 -12.09
C ARG A 99 -6.50 -12.54 -10.79
N LEU A 100 -6.53 -11.21 -10.69
CA LEU A 100 -6.92 -10.50 -9.49
C LEU A 100 -8.42 -10.22 -9.47
N GLN A 101 -8.99 -10.25 -8.27
CA GLN A 101 -10.39 -9.86 -8.04
C GLN A 101 -10.46 -8.46 -7.41
N SER A 102 -9.41 -8.07 -6.69
CA SER A 102 -9.33 -6.76 -6.07
C SER A 102 -7.89 -6.28 -5.88
N ILE A 103 -7.73 -4.96 -5.85
CA ILE A 103 -6.49 -4.27 -5.56
C ILE A 103 -6.72 -3.27 -4.43
N CYS A 104 -5.83 -3.27 -3.44
CA CYS A 104 -5.70 -2.20 -2.46
C CYS A 104 -4.44 -1.40 -2.74
N LEU A 105 -4.58 -0.12 -3.05
CA LEU A 105 -3.48 0.81 -3.18
C LEU A 105 -3.30 1.60 -1.89
N VAL A 106 -2.14 1.47 -1.26
CA VAL A 106 -1.73 2.29 -0.11
C VAL A 106 -0.69 3.28 -0.60
N LEU A 107 -1.11 4.52 -0.82
CA LEU A 107 -0.30 5.58 -1.41
C LEU A 107 0.14 6.57 -0.36
N THR A 108 1.36 7.10 -0.47
CA THR A 108 1.87 8.16 0.43
C THR A 108 1.86 9.54 -0.25
N ARG A 109 1.53 9.58 -1.54
CA ARG A 109 1.55 10.78 -2.38
C ARG A 109 0.45 10.70 -3.45
N TRP A 110 0.05 11.88 -3.96
CA TRP A 110 -0.94 12.00 -5.02
C TRP A 110 -0.44 12.89 -6.17
N ASP A 111 0.57 12.39 -6.89
CA ASP A 111 1.16 13.07 -8.05
C ASP A 111 0.52 12.62 -9.37
N ALA A 112 1.09 13.07 -10.51
CA ALA A 112 0.58 12.70 -11.83
C ALA A 112 0.68 11.19 -12.14
N ARG A 113 1.67 10.48 -11.61
CA ARG A 113 1.82 9.05 -11.86
C ARG A 113 0.79 8.25 -11.06
N ARG A 114 0.69 8.48 -9.75
CA ARG A 114 -0.31 7.79 -8.91
C ARG A 114 -1.74 8.03 -9.39
N ARG A 115 -2.05 9.26 -9.84
CA ARG A 115 -3.34 9.58 -10.46
C ARG A 115 -3.62 8.76 -11.71
N ARG A 116 -2.64 8.64 -12.61
CA ARG A 116 -2.79 7.82 -13.83
C ARG A 116 -2.96 6.34 -13.48
N LEU A 117 -2.16 5.80 -12.56
CA LEU A 117 -2.32 4.42 -12.10
C LEU A 117 -3.73 4.15 -11.56
N ALA A 118 -4.21 5.01 -10.66
CA ALA A 118 -5.56 4.90 -10.10
C ALA A 118 -6.64 4.96 -11.20
N GLN A 119 -6.54 5.91 -12.13
CA GLN A 119 -7.48 6.04 -13.25
C GLN A 119 -7.47 4.82 -14.16
N THR A 120 -6.28 4.30 -14.50
CA THR A 120 -6.16 3.10 -15.33
C THR A 120 -6.80 1.92 -14.63
N LEU A 121 -6.49 1.68 -13.35
CA LEU A 121 -7.07 0.59 -12.56
C LEU A 121 -8.59 0.71 -12.39
N ALA A 122 -9.11 1.92 -12.21
CA ALA A 122 -10.55 2.17 -12.10
C ALA A 122 -11.34 1.83 -13.37
N ASN A 123 -10.67 1.79 -14.53
CA ASN A 123 -11.29 1.39 -15.80
C ASN A 123 -11.37 -0.15 -15.97
N HIS A 124 -10.83 -0.92 -15.03
CA HIS A 124 -10.94 -2.38 -15.03
C HIS A 124 -12.08 -2.83 -14.09
N GLU A 125 -12.75 -3.94 -14.44
CA GLU A 125 -13.81 -4.56 -13.64
C GLU A 125 -13.27 -5.34 -12.43
N ILE A 126 -12.43 -4.69 -11.61
CA ILE A 126 -11.84 -5.24 -10.39
C ILE A 126 -12.23 -4.39 -9.18
N GLY A 127 -12.33 -5.01 -8.00
CA GLY A 127 -12.55 -4.23 -6.77
C GLY A 127 -11.34 -3.36 -6.46
N LEU A 128 -11.51 -2.04 -6.42
CA LEU A 128 -10.40 -1.11 -6.16
C LEU A 128 -10.64 -0.33 -4.86
N LEU A 129 -9.67 -0.38 -3.95
CA LEU A 129 -9.62 0.45 -2.75
C LEU A 129 -8.36 1.32 -2.80
N ILE A 130 -8.52 2.63 -2.73
CA ILE A 130 -7.39 3.57 -2.76
C ILE A 130 -7.32 4.33 -1.45
N LEU A 131 -6.21 4.14 -0.73
CA LEU A 131 -5.92 4.78 0.54
C LEU A 131 -4.74 5.74 0.35
N LEU A 132 -4.97 7.04 0.50
CA LEU A 132 -3.92 8.04 0.49
C LEU A 132 -3.55 8.42 1.92
N ILE A 133 -2.29 8.26 2.29
CA ILE A 133 -1.77 8.61 3.60
C ILE A 133 -1.04 9.93 3.50
N THR A 134 -1.47 10.91 4.29
CA THR A 134 -0.79 12.20 4.45
C THR A 134 -0.44 12.40 5.92
N PRO A 135 0.53 13.27 6.28
CA PRO A 135 0.95 13.41 7.67
C PRO A 135 -0.21 13.67 8.64
N ASP A 136 -1.14 14.55 8.27
CA ASP A 136 -2.24 15.00 9.13
C ASP A 136 -3.64 14.70 8.54
N GLY A 137 -3.74 13.90 7.47
CA GLY A 137 -5.02 13.51 6.86
C GLY A 137 -5.63 14.55 5.92
N THR A 138 -4.91 15.65 5.66
CA THR A 138 -5.34 16.69 4.72
C THR A 138 -4.90 16.34 3.30
N PRO A 139 -5.82 16.23 2.33
CA PRO A 139 -5.45 15.90 0.97
C PRO A 139 -4.68 17.05 0.30
N PRO A 140 -3.72 16.77 -0.60
CA PRO A 140 -2.93 17.80 -1.29
C PRO A 140 -3.72 18.60 -2.34
N GLY A 141 -5.02 18.31 -2.50
CA GLY A 141 -5.93 18.95 -3.46
C GLY A 141 -7.25 18.18 -3.53
N ALA A 142 -8.04 18.42 -4.58
CA ALA A 142 -9.25 17.65 -4.83
C ALA A 142 -8.89 16.19 -5.15
N LEU A 143 -9.46 15.26 -4.39
CA LEU A 143 -9.35 13.83 -4.62
C LEU A 143 -10.63 13.30 -5.27
N PRO A 144 -10.53 12.27 -6.13
CA PRO A 144 -11.68 11.47 -6.52
C PRO A 144 -12.42 10.88 -5.30
N ALA A 145 -13.72 10.64 -5.42
CA ALA A 145 -14.57 10.18 -4.32
C ALA A 145 -14.21 8.77 -3.80
N ASP A 146 -13.58 7.97 -4.65
CA ASP A 146 -13.08 6.62 -4.40
C ASP A 146 -11.70 6.59 -3.71
N VAL A 147 -11.07 7.76 -3.49
CA VAL A 147 -9.80 7.88 -2.77
C VAL A 147 -10.05 8.33 -1.34
N ARG A 148 -9.71 7.46 -0.38
CA ARG A 148 -9.84 7.74 1.05
C ARG A 148 -8.53 8.31 1.60
N CYS A 149 -8.57 9.55 2.06
CA CYS A 149 -7.42 10.22 2.68
C CYS A 149 -7.38 9.93 4.18
N LEU A 150 -6.27 9.38 4.66
CA LEU A 150 -6.02 9.00 6.06
C LEU A 150 -4.83 9.78 6.60
N SER A 151 -4.82 10.03 7.92
CA SER A 151 -3.67 10.64 8.58
C SER A 151 -2.66 9.57 9.02
N ALA A 152 -1.37 9.83 8.78
CA ALA A 152 -0.29 8.98 9.27
C ALA A 152 -0.34 8.88 10.79
N ARG A 153 -0.60 10.02 11.46
CA ARG A 153 -0.77 10.07 12.92
C ARG A 153 -1.90 9.16 13.42
N GLY A 154 -3.06 9.21 12.77
CA GLY A 154 -4.22 8.41 13.19
C GLY A 154 -3.99 6.92 13.02
N ILE A 155 -3.39 6.52 11.89
CA ILE A 155 -3.00 5.12 11.64
C ILE A 155 -2.04 4.64 12.74
N LEU A 156 -0.95 5.37 12.97
CA LEU A 156 0.10 4.96 13.92
C LEU A 156 -0.35 4.99 15.39
N ARG A 157 -1.47 5.65 15.69
CA ARG A 157 -2.10 5.65 17.03
C ARG A 157 -3.24 4.63 17.15
N GLY A 158 -3.56 3.88 16.10
CA GLY A 158 -4.67 2.94 16.08
C GLY A 158 -6.05 3.63 16.08
N GLU A 159 -6.12 4.89 15.67
CA GLU A 159 -7.38 5.67 15.62
C GLU A 159 -8.20 5.33 14.37
N VAL A 160 -7.58 4.75 13.33
CA VAL A 160 -8.24 4.25 12.12
C VAL A 160 -8.69 2.81 12.34
N THR A 161 -9.99 2.60 12.52
CA THR A 161 -10.57 1.28 12.85
C THR A 161 -11.36 0.66 11.70
N GLN A 162 -11.68 1.42 10.64
CA GLN A 162 -12.50 0.95 9.52
C GLN A 162 -12.00 1.50 8.18
N LEU A 163 -12.05 0.63 7.16
CA LEU A 163 -11.71 0.95 5.78
C LEU A 163 -12.90 0.72 4.81
#